data_AF-A0A365MKH3-F1
#
_entry.id   AF-A0A365MKH3-F1
#
_cell.length_a   1.000
_cell.length_b   1.000
_cell.length_c   1.000
_cell.angle_alpha   90.00
_cell.angle_beta   90.00
_cell.angle_gamma   90.00
#
_symmetry.space_group_name_H-M   'P 1'
#
loop_
_entity.id
_entity.type
_entity.pdbx_description
1 polymer ?
#
loop_
_entity_poly.entity_id
_entity_poly.type
_entity_poly.pdbx_seq_one_letter_code
_entity_poly.pdbx_strand_id
1 'polypeptide(L)'
;MLIGGFGSSVSLQKYLRAKLREYATNNNCHVKLMLPDERNRAIIPTVVSSGGVYRACNKVNGPERIAQCSFRILRTEHFMDHPEHQNKRYMWSPHDGRRYIENTIYWFLNKEENIPPVYEYQFDSIHLLDALPGPLICREEFYVSDTATESHCKKSDTKNKGAERAGAIEVDVAFLRDEGLITSEDAPPQEDGNKAGSRHFKIDLKIRIEVIGRDLECTAIYKDQIEKKCLINIASAFRPGLE
;
A
#
# COMPACT_ATOMS: atom_id res chain seq x y z
N MET A 1 1.00 0.50 -35.77
CA MET A 1 1.22 -0.97 -35.64
C MET A 1 -0.11 -1.66 -35.95
N LEU A 2 -0.11 -2.75 -36.73
CA LEU A 2 -1.34 -3.49 -37.07
C LEU A 2 -1.35 -4.85 -36.36
N ILE A 3 -2.39 -5.10 -35.57
CA ILE A 3 -2.52 -6.24 -34.64
C ILE A 3 -3.94 -6.76 -34.63
N GLY A 4 -4.16 -7.95 -34.05
CA GLY A 4 -5.46 -8.61 -33.98
C GLY A 4 -5.70 -9.54 -35.17
N GLY A 5 -6.71 -10.42 -35.06
CA GLY A 5 -6.93 -11.50 -36.02
C GLY A 5 -7.06 -11.05 -37.48
N PHE A 6 -7.72 -9.91 -37.72
CA PHE A 6 -7.85 -9.35 -39.06
C PHE A 6 -6.60 -8.59 -39.54
N GLY A 7 -5.66 -8.27 -38.64
CA GLY A 7 -4.38 -7.65 -38.96
C GLY A 7 -3.49 -8.51 -39.86
N SER A 8 -3.73 -9.83 -39.90
CA SER A 8 -3.05 -10.77 -40.80
C SER A 8 -3.50 -10.67 -42.27
N SER A 9 -4.59 -9.95 -42.55
CA SER A 9 -5.15 -9.80 -43.90
C SER A 9 -4.21 -9.01 -44.83
N VAL A 10 -3.78 -9.64 -45.93
CA VAL A 10 -2.92 -9.02 -46.95
C VAL A 10 -3.61 -7.83 -47.61
N SER A 11 -4.91 -7.94 -47.89
CA SER A 11 -5.69 -6.86 -48.51
C SER A 11 -5.76 -5.64 -47.59
N LEU A 12 -6.00 -5.84 -46.30
CA LEU A 12 -6.00 -4.77 -45.30
C LEU A 12 -4.61 -4.11 -45.19
N GLN A 13 -3.54 -4.92 -45.12
CA GLN A 13 -2.16 -4.40 -45.07
C GLN A 13 -1.81 -3.56 -46.30
N LYS A 14 -2.22 -3.98 -47.50
CA LYS A 14 -2.03 -3.20 -48.75
C LYS A 14 -2.81 -1.89 -48.72
N TYR A 15 -4.08 -1.95 -48.35
CA TYR A 15 -4.95 -0.77 -48.25
C TYR A 15 -4.39 0.27 -47.26
N LEU A 16 -4.04 -0.16 -46.04
CA LEU A 16 -3.47 0.72 -45.02
C LEU A 16 -2.12 1.32 -45.45
N ARG A 17 -1.25 0.54 -46.12
CA ARG A 17 0.01 1.09 -46.66
C ARG A 17 -0.24 2.20 -47.67
N ALA A 18 -1.22 2.03 -48.57
CA ALA A 18 -1.55 3.06 -49.56
C ALA A 18 -2.09 4.32 -48.87
N LYS A 19 -3.04 4.17 -47.95
CA LYS A 19 -3.62 5.29 -47.20
C LYS A 19 -2.62 6.04 -46.33
N LEU A 20 -1.71 5.33 -45.66
CA LEU A 20 -0.66 5.96 -44.85
C LEU A 20 0.36 6.73 -45.70
N ARG A 21 0.66 6.29 -46.93
CA ARG A 21 1.50 7.06 -47.86
C ARG A 21 0.82 8.35 -48.31
N GLU A 22 -0.46 8.26 -48.68
CA GLU A 22 -1.26 9.44 -49.05
C GLU A 22 -1.28 10.47 -47.90
N TYR A 23 -1.52 9.99 -46.68
CA TYR A 23 -1.48 10.83 -45.47
C TYR A 23 -0.10 11.45 -45.23
N ALA A 24 0.98 10.66 -45.35
CA ALA A 24 2.35 11.13 -45.16
C ALA A 24 2.71 12.27 -46.12
N THR A 25 2.35 12.13 -47.41
CA THR A 25 2.56 13.15 -48.42
C THR A 25 1.77 14.42 -48.12
N ASN A 26 0.47 14.28 -47.80
CA ASN A 26 -0.41 15.43 -47.58
C ASN A 26 -0.05 16.23 -46.33
N ASN A 27 0.56 15.60 -45.32
CA ASN A 27 0.91 16.23 -44.04
C ASN A 27 2.41 16.48 -43.86
N ASN A 28 3.21 16.24 -44.91
CA ASN A 28 4.68 16.35 -44.87
C ASN A 28 5.31 15.67 -43.65
N CYS A 29 4.86 14.44 -43.35
CA CYS A 29 5.29 13.68 -42.18
C CYS A 29 5.70 12.26 -42.56
N HIS A 30 6.44 11.57 -41.69
CA HIS A 30 6.85 10.19 -41.94
C HIS A 30 6.01 9.20 -41.12
N VAL A 31 5.12 8.47 -41.80
CA VAL A 31 4.30 7.43 -41.17
C VAL A 31 4.47 6.11 -41.93
N LYS A 32 4.72 5.02 -41.19
CA LYS A 32 4.92 3.69 -41.76
C LYS A 32 4.05 2.66 -41.05
N LEU A 33 3.47 1.74 -41.82
CA LEU A 33 2.80 0.58 -41.26
C LEU A 33 3.85 -0.35 -40.63
N MET A 34 3.86 -0.43 -39.31
CA MET A 34 4.65 -1.43 -38.58
C MET A 34 3.94 -2.78 -38.56
N LEU A 35 4.62 -3.79 -39.07
CA LEU A 35 4.25 -5.20 -39.03
C LEU A 35 5.44 -6.01 -38.49
N PRO A 36 5.19 -7.12 -37.78
CA PRO A 36 6.24 -8.08 -37.46
C PRO A 36 6.91 -8.61 -38.73
N ASP A 37 8.15 -9.06 -38.61
CA ASP A 37 8.84 -9.77 -39.69
C ASP A 37 8.15 -11.10 -40.03
N GLU A 38 8.60 -11.77 -41.10
CA GLU A 38 7.97 -13.03 -41.54
C GLU A 38 8.05 -14.14 -40.49
N ARG A 39 9.13 -14.18 -39.70
CA ARG A 39 9.31 -15.17 -38.63
C ARG A 39 8.31 -14.97 -37.50
N ASN A 40 7.94 -13.72 -37.23
CA ASN A 40 7.03 -13.34 -36.16
C ASN A 40 5.61 -13.06 -36.65
N ARG A 41 5.27 -13.31 -37.91
CA ARG A 41 3.95 -12.99 -38.48
C ARG A 41 2.80 -13.71 -37.77
N ALA A 42 3.06 -14.90 -37.23
CA ALA A 42 2.12 -15.68 -36.44
C ALA A 42 1.70 -15.00 -35.12
N ILE A 43 2.45 -14.00 -34.63
CA ILE A 43 2.11 -13.29 -33.38
C ILE A 43 1.06 -12.20 -33.60
N ILE A 44 0.79 -11.77 -34.84
CA ILE A 44 -0.16 -10.67 -35.13
C ILE A 44 -1.53 -10.88 -34.46
N PRO A 45 -2.14 -12.08 -34.51
CA PRO A 45 -3.42 -12.34 -33.86
C PRO A 45 -3.34 -12.38 -32.34
N THR A 46 -2.20 -12.81 -31.79
CA THR A 46 -2.02 -13.12 -30.37
C THR A 46 -1.25 -12.05 -29.61
N VAL A 47 -0.80 -10.97 -30.26
CA VAL A 47 0.07 -9.99 -29.60
C VAL A 47 -0.62 -9.29 -28.43
N VAL A 48 -1.93 -9.07 -28.53
CA VAL A 48 -2.72 -8.46 -27.45
C VAL A 48 -2.81 -9.39 -26.25
N SER A 49 -3.14 -10.67 -26.47
CA SER A 49 -3.21 -11.66 -25.39
C SER A 49 -1.83 -11.94 -24.80
N SER A 50 -0.80 -12.03 -25.63
CA SER A 50 0.60 -12.21 -25.20
C SER A 50 1.08 -11.02 -24.38
N GLY A 51 0.74 -9.79 -24.79
CA GLY A 51 0.99 -8.58 -24.02
C GLY A 51 0.26 -8.59 -22.67
N GLY A 52 -0.99 -9.02 -22.64
CA GLY A 52 -1.76 -9.20 -21.41
C GLY A 52 -1.14 -10.22 -20.45
N VAL A 53 -0.69 -11.37 -20.96
CA VAL A 53 0.02 -12.40 -20.16
C VAL A 53 1.35 -11.85 -19.65
N TYR A 54 2.16 -11.25 -20.51
CA TYR A 54 3.44 -10.64 -20.11
C TYR A 54 3.22 -9.60 -19.02
N ARG A 55 2.15 -8.80 -19.15
CA ARG A 55 1.78 -7.78 -18.16
C ARG A 55 1.22 -8.36 -16.87
N ALA A 56 0.54 -9.51 -16.91
CA ALA A 56 0.12 -10.23 -15.71
C ALA A 56 1.35 -10.77 -14.95
N CYS A 57 2.35 -11.29 -15.67
CA CYS A 57 3.56 -11.84 -15.08
C CYS A 57 4.58 -10.80 -14.60
N ASN A 58 4.65 -9.62 -15.23
CA ASN A 58 5.59 -8.57 -14.87
C ASN A 58 4.89 -7.22 -14.64
N LYS A 59 4.71 -6.88 -13.37
CA LYS A 59 4.08 -5.62 -12.95
C LYS A 59 5.07 -4.45 -12.81
N VAL A 60 6.36 -4.73 -12.70
CA VAL A 60 7.44 -3.75 -12.40
C VAL A 60 7.56 -2.66 -13.46
N ASN A 61 7.48 -3.02 -14.74
CA ASN A 61 7.60 -2.08 -15.85
C ASN A 61 6.23 -1.54 -16.31
N GLY A 62 5.33 -1.29 -15.35
CA GLY A 62 3.99 -0.79 -15.64
C GLY A 62 3.90 0.68 -15.98
N PRO A 63 2.71 1.15 -16.38
CA PRO A 63 2.41 2.56 -16.31
C PRO A 63 2.25 3.00 -14.86
N GLU A 64 2.52 4.27 -14.62
CA GLU A 64 2.11 4.96 -13.40
C GLU A 64 0.58 5.07 -13.34
N ARG A 65 0.04 5.22 -12.12
CA ARG A 65 -1.40 5.24 -11.84
C ARG A 65 -1.74 6.40 -10.92
N ILE A 66 -2.94 6.95 -11.06
CA ILE A 66 -3.43 7.98 -10.14
C ILE A 66 -4.36 7.34 -9.11
N ALA A 67 -4.04 7.48 -7.82
CA ALA A 67 -4.90 7.01 -6.73
C ALA A 67 -6.27 7.71 -6.79
N GLN A 68 -7.36 6.94 -6.70
CA GLN A 68 -8.73 7.48 -6.61
C GLN A 68 -9.23 7.56 -5.16
N CYS A 69 -8.53 6.89 -4.24
CA CYS A 69 -8.81 6.89 -2.81
C CYS A 69 -7.49 7.07 -2.05
N SER A 70 -7.58 7.58 -0.83
CA SER A 70 -6.47 7.59 0.11
C SER A 70 -6.48 6.32 0.95
N PHE A 71 -5.29 5.80 1.30
CA PHE A 71 -5.10 4.68 2.21
C PHE A 71 -4.31 5.10 3.44
N ARG A 72 -4.70 4.55 4.59
CA ARG A 72 -4.11 4.90 5.87
C ARG A 72 -3.95 3.74 6.82
N ILE A 73 -3.20 4.02 7.87
CA ILE A 73 -2.97 3.15 9.02
C ILE A 73 -3.43 3.88 10.27
N LEU A 74 -4.08 3.15 11.17
CA LEU A 74 -4.43 3.66 12.48
C LEU A 74 -3.20 3.63 13.38
N ARG A 75 -2.87 4.75 14.03
CA ARG A 75 -1.67 4.90 14.85
C ARG A 75 -2.02 5.31 16.27
N THR A 76 -1.11 4.96 17.17
CA THR A 76 -1.01 5.52 18.51
C THR A 76 0.31 6.27 18.54
N GLU A 77 0.23 7.59 18.70
CA GLU A 77 1.38 8.49 18.57
C GLU A 77 1.67 9.17 19.92
N HIS A 78 2.93 9.52 20.20
CA HIS A 78 3.21 10.25 21.44
C HIS A 78 2.57 11.64 21.39
N PHE A 79 2.07 12.08 22.55
CA PHE A 79 1.46 13.39 22.66
C PHE A 79 2.50 14.48 22.37
N MET A 80 2.15 15.43 21.49
CA MET A 80 2.99 16.53 20.99
C MET A 80 4.08 16.16 19.95
N ASP A 81 4.12 14.92 19.45
CA ASP A 81 5.00 14.59 18.30
C ASP A 81 4.60 15.31 17.00
N HIS A 82 3.30 15.62 16.86
CA HIS A 82 2.75 16.29 15.68
C HIS A 82 1.97 17.56 16.06
N PRO A 83 2.00 18.62 15.24
CA PRO A 83 1.25 19.86 15.50
C PRO A 83 -0.24 19.64 15.71
N GLU A 84 -0.84 18.65 15.04
CA GLU A 84 -2.25 18.27 15.12
C GLU A 84 -2.66 17.77 16.51
N HIS A 85 -1.67 17.39 17.35
CA HIS A 85 -1.87 16.99 18.72
C HIS A 85 -2.18 18.17 19.64
N GLN A 86 -1.88 19.40 19.20
CA GLN A 86 -2.12 20.59 20.01
C GLN A 86 -3.61 20.71 20.38
N ASN A 87 -3.87 20.96 21.67
CA ASN A 87 -5.22 21.05 22.23
C ASN A 87 -6.07 19.77 22.12
N LYS A 88 -5.48 18.62 21.80
CA LYS A 88 -6.16 17.32 21.82
C LYS A 88 -6.00 16.65 23.18
N ARG A 89 -6.99 15.82 23.54
CA ARG A 89 -6.94 14.98 24.74
C ARG A 89 -6.01 13.79 24.52
N TYR A 90 -5.01 13.67 25.39
CA TYR A 90 -4.11 12.51 25.49
C TYR A 90 -4.59 11.51 26.54
N MET A 91 -3.98 10.34 26.52
CA MET A 91 -4.12 9.29 27.52
C MET A 91 -2.73 8.95 28.08
N TRP A 92 -2.68 8.60 29.37
CA TRP A 92 -1.50 7.98 29.97
C TRP A 92 -1.52 6.49 29.65
N SER A 93 -0.48 6.00 28.99
CA SER A 93 -0.32 4.58 28.71
C SER A 93 -0.09 3.82 30.02
N PRO A 94 -0.83 2.72 30.25
CA PRO A 94 -0.65 1.89 31.43
C PRO A 94 0.62 1.02 31.34
N HIS A 95 1.34 1.02 30.22
CA HIS A 95 2.54 0.17 30.06
C HIS A 95 3.81 0.92 30.41
N ASP A 96 4.00 2.10 29.81
CA ASP A 96 5.24 2.87 29.92
C ASP A 96 5.05 4.22 30.64
N GLY A 97 3.84 4.51 31.11
CA GLY A 97 3.53 5.74 31.83
C GLY A 97 3.69 7.01 30.98
N ARG A 98 3.76 6.92 29.65
CA ARG A 98 3.90 8.08 28.75
C ARG A 98 2.57 8.56 28.21
N ARG A 99 2.54 9.79 27.67
CA ARG A 99 1.34 10.39 27.08
C ARG A 99 1.24 10.04 25.61
N TYR A 100 0.08 9.54 25.20
CA TYR A 100 -0.22 9.19 23.81
C TYR A 100 -1.56 9.78 23.34
N ILE A 101 -1.69 9.93 22.03
CA ILE A 101 -2.96 10.07 21.35
C ILE A 101 -3.22 8.78 20.58
N GLU A 102 -4.28 8.08 20.97
CA GLU A 102 -4.72 6.88 20.27
C GLU A 102 -5.66 7.18 19.11
N ASN A 103 -5.76 6.21 18.20
CA ASN A 103 -6.65 6.24 17.04
C ASN A 103 -6.41 7.46 16.14
N THR A 104 -5.15 7.92 16.06
CA THR A 104 -4.73 8.87 15.03
C THR A 104 -4.54 8.14 13.72
N ILE A 105 -4.42 8.90 12.65
CA ILE A 105 -4.42 8.38 11.29
C ILE A 105 -3.17 8.84 10.61
N TYR A 106 -2.49 7.92 9.94
CA TYR A 106 -1.43 8.27 9.03
C TYR A 106 -1.80 7.84 7.61
N TRP A 107 -1.98 8.81 6.72
CA TRP A 107 -2.19 8.56 5.29
C TRP A 107 -0.84 8.34 4.62
N PHE A 108 -0.54 7.09 4.27
CA PHE A 108 0.69 6.75 3.54
C PHE A 108 0.51 6.92 2.03
N LEU A 109 -0.72 6.80 1.53
CA LEU A 109 -1.05 6.98 0.12
C LEU A 109 -2.25 7.91 0.00
N ASN A 110 -2.10 9.02 -0.71
CA ASN A 110 -3.19 9.99 -0.86
C ASN A 110 -3.89 9.89 -2.21
N LYS A 111 -5.18 10.24 -2.21
CA LYS A 111 -5.93 10.45 -3.44
C LYS A 111 -5.23 11.48 -4.34
N GLU A 112 -5.32 11.25 -5.64
CA GLU A 112 -4.70 12.07 -6.70
C GLU A 112 -3.16 11.99 -6.77
N GLU A 113 -2.54 11.21 -5.88
CA GLU A 113 -1.11 10.94 -5.94
C GLU A 113 -0.77 10.05 -7.14
N ASN A 114 0.37 10.33 -7.76
CA ASN A 114 0.89 9.52 -8.86
C ASN A 114 1.71 8.36 -8.28
N ILE A 115 1.30 7.14 -8.61
CA ILE A 115 1.76 5.90 -7.99
C ILE A 115 2.60 5.15 -9.03
N PRO A 116 3.88 4.86 -8.73
CA PRO A 116 4.69 4.04 -9.61
C PRO A 116 4.13 2.62 -9.75
N PRO A 117 4.59 1.84 -10.73
CA PRO A 117 4.07 0.48 -10.96
C PRO A 117 4.14 -0.42 -9.72
N VAL A 118 5.21 -0.25 -8.94
CA VAL A 118 5.42 -0.80 -7.61
C VAL A 118 5.65 0.38 -6.68
N TYR A 119 4.72 0.60 -5.75
CA TYR A 119 4.84 1.61 -4.71
C TYR A 119 5.19 0.93 -3.39
N GLU A 120 6.19 1.44 -2.70
CA GLU A 120 6.68 0.88 -1.44
C GLU A 120 6.62 1.94 -0.35
N TYR A 121 6.13 1.54 0.82
CA TYR A 121 6.15 2.35 2.03
C TYR A 121 6.58 1.48 3.21
N GLN A 122 7.36 2.05 4.13
CA GLN A 122 7.86 1.32 5.29
C GLN A 122 7.87 2.22 6.51
N PHE A 123 7.51 1.65 7.66
CA PHE A 123 7.57 2.32 8.95
C PHE A 123 7.82 1.32 10.07
N ASP A 124 8.30 1.84 11.20
CA ASP A 124 8.48 1.07 12.42
C ASP A 124 7.22 1.18 13.30
N SER A 125 6.77 0.06 13.83
CA SER A 125 5.63 -0.02 14.74
C SER A 125 6.03 -0.63 16.07
N ILE A 126 5.60 0.02 17.15
CA ILE A 126 5.88 -0.39 18.52
C ILE A 126 4.57 -0.82 19.15
N HIS A 127 4.49 -2.07 19.59
CA HIS A 127 3.36 -2.59 20.36
C HIS A 127 3.79 -2.80 21.81
N LEU A 128 3.07 -2.17 22.73
CA LEU A 128 3.15 -2.43 24.15
C LEU A 128 2.01 -3.40 24.50
N LEU A 129 2.35 -4.59 25.00
CA LEU A 129 1.41 -5.66 25.30
C LEU A 129 1.49 -6.03 26.78
N ASP A 130 0.36 -6.28 27.44
CA ASP A 130 0.35 -6.71 28.83
C ASP A 130 1.17 -7.99 29.05
N ALA A 131 1.97 -8.03 30.12
CA ALA A 131 2.66 -9.26 30.54
C ALA A 131 1.76 -10.22 31.32
N LEU A 132 0.45 -9.92 31.41
CA LEU A 132 -0.54 -10.79 32.02
C LEU A 132 -0.81 -12.02 31.12
N PRO A 133 -1.30 -13.13 31.69
CA PRO A 133 -1.70 -14.28 30.89
C PRO A 133 -2.76 -13.89 29.84
N GLY A 134 -2.44 -14.11 28.56
CA GLY A 134 -3.30 -13.74 27.46
C GLY A 134 -2.64 -13.88 26.09
N PRO A 135 -3.41 -13.64 25.01
CA PRO A 135 -2.87 -13.58 23.66
C PRO A 135 -1.96 -12.36 23.50
N LEU A 136 -0.81 -12.54 22.86
CA LEU A 136 0.07 -11.45 22.48
C LEU A 136 -0.10 -11.19 20.99
N ILE A 137 -0.97 -10.24 20.64
CA ILE A 137 -1.29 -9.93 19.24
C ILE A 137 -0.89 -8.50 18.93
N CYS A 138 0.01 -8.35 17.96
CA CYS A 138 0.30 -7.06 17.34
C CYS A 138 -0.66 -6.86 16.17
N ARG A 139 -1.44 -5.77 16.20
CA ARG A 139 -2.47 -5.49 15.19
C ARG A 139 -2.29 -4.11 14.59
N GLU A 140 -2.22 -4.05 13.26
CA GLU A 140 -2.27 -2.80 12.49
C GLU A 140 -3.54 -2.77 11.66
N GLU A 141 -4.31 -1.68 11.75
CA GLU A 141 -5.56 -1.52 11.02
C GLU A 141 -5.43 -0.58 9.82
N PHE A 142 -5.98 -1.01 8.70
CA PHE A 142 -6.00 -0.25 7.45
C PHE A 142 -7.37 0.31 7.18
N TYR A 143 -7.40 1.52 6.66
CA TYR A 143 -8.64 2.20 6.24
C TYR A 143 -8.45 2.89 4.90
N VAL A 144 -9.57 3.14 4.23
CA VAL A 144 -9.67 3.82 2.94
C VAL A 144 -10.63 5.00 3.04
N SER A 145 -10.41 6.06 2.26
CA SER A 145 -11.35 7.17 2.11
C SER A 145 -11.26 7.84 0.76
N ASP A 146 -12.39 8.31 0.25
CA ASP A 146 -12.47 9.08 -1.00
C ASP A 146 -12.23 10.58 -0.81
N THR A 147 -12.20 11.04 0.45
CA THR A 147 -12.22 12.47 0.79
C THR A 147 -11.19 12.88 1.83
N ALA A 148 -10.81 11.99 2.75
CA ALA A 148 -9.91 12.33 3.85
C ALA A 148 -8.44 12.13 3.48
N THR A 149 -7.60 13.09 3.87
CA THR A 149 -6.17 13.16 3.54
C THR A 149 -5.31 13.71 4.69
N GLU A 150 -5.92 14.10 5.82
CA GLU A 150 -5.22 14.77 6.91
C GLU A 150 -4.69 13.75 7.94
N SER A 151 -3.36 13.66 8.04
CA SER A 151 -2.67 12.78 8.99
C SER A 151 -2.66 13.36 10.42
N HIS A 152 -2.31 12.52 11.40
CA HIS A 152 -2.13 12.83 12.83
C HIS A 152 -3.38 13.34 13.55
N CYS A 153 -4.50 13.42 12.85
CA CYS A 153 -5.81 13.69 13.42
C CYS A 153 -6.50 12.38 13.82
N LYS A 154 -7.30 12.42 14.90
CA LYS A 154 -8.09 11.24 15.33
C LYS A 154 -9.03 10.77 14.21
N LYS A 155 -9.32 9.47 14.19
CA LYS A 155 -10.33 8.88 13.31
C LYS A 155 -11.72 9.47 13.47
N SER A 156 -12.07 9.89 14.68
CA SER A 156 -13.34 10.56 14.96
C SER A 156 -13.36 12.04 14.58
N ASP A 157 -12.23 12.63 14.15
CA ASP A 157 -12.16 14.03 13.76
C ASP A 157 -12.90 14.26 12.44
N THR A 158 -13.48 15.45 12.26
CA THR A 158 -14.22 15.81 11.04
C THR A 158 -13.34 15.76 9.80
N LYS A 159 -12.04 16.04 9.96
CA LYS A 159 -11.02 15.91 8.91
C LYS A 159 -10.87 14.49 8.37
N ASN A 160 -11.24 13.49 9.17
CA ASN A 160 -11.09 12.07 8.84
C ASN A 160 -12.43 11.33 8.68
N LYS A 161 -13.52 12.10 8.53
CA LYS A 161 -14.86 11.59 8.25
C LYS A 161 -14.91 10.88 6.89
N GLY A 162 -15.71 9.82 6.79
CA GLY A 162 -15.89 9.06 5.55
C GLY A 162 -14.76 8.06 5.29
N ALA A 163 -14.11 7.59 6.34
CA ALA A 163 -13.05 6.62 6.22
C ALA A 163 -13.45 5.27 6.81
N GLU A 164 -13.31 4.25 5.99
CA GLU A 164 -13.87 2.92 6.18
C GLU A 164 -12.77 1.89 6.38
N ARG A 165 -13.04 0.85 7.18
CA ARG A 165 -12.03 -0.17 7.47
C ARG A 165 -11.81 -1.03 6.23
N ALA A 166 -10.58 -1.06 5.74
CA ALA A 166 -10.17 -1.86 4.58
C ALA A 166 -9.66 -3.25 5.00
N GLY A 167 -8.99 -3.35 6.16
CA GLY A 167 -8.42 -4.61 6.63
C GLY A 167 -7.61 -4.45 7.91
N ALA A 168 -6.91 -5.51 8.29
CA ALA A 168 -5.92 -5.49 9.36
C ALA A 168 -4.89 -6.60 9.14
N ILE A 169 -3.67 -6.37 9.60
CA ILE A 169 -2.69 -7.44 9.81
C ILE A 169 -2.61 -7.72 11.31
N GLU A 170 -2.69 -9.00 11.66
CA GLU A 170 -2.57 -9.49 13.03
C GLU A 170 -1.43 -10.49 13.10
N VAL A 171 -0.48 -10.21 13.98
CA VAL A 171 0.70 -11.03 14.23
C VAL A 171 0.59 -11.58 15.63
N ASP A 172 0.36 -12.88 15.75
CA ASP A 172 0.46 -13.59 17.02
C ASP A 172 1.94 -13.79 17.35
N VAL A 173 2.37 -13.15 18.43
CA VAL A 173 3.73 -13.18 18.94
C VAL A 173 3.83 -13.91 20.28
N ALA A 174 2.82 -14.70 20.66
CA ALA A 174 2.83 -15.47 21.90
C ALA A 174 4.04 -16.42 21.99
N PHE A 175 4.45 -17.01 20.87
CA PHE A 175 5.61 -17.90 20.82
C PHE A 175 6.92 -17.23 21.25
N LEU A 176 7.06 -15.91 21.04
CA LEU A 176 8.24 -15.18 21.52
C LEU A 176 8.37 -15.26 23.03
N ARG A 177 7.25 -15.17 23.76
CA ARG A 177 7.22 -15.33 25.21
C ARG A 177 7.49 -16.78 25.58
N ASP A 178 6.83 -17.72 24.92
CA ASP A 178 6.86 -19.15 25.27
C ASP A 178 8.25 -19.76 25.03
N GLU A 179 9.00 -19.25 24.06
CA GLU A 179 10.39 -19.64 23.76
C GLU A 179 11.44 -18.78 24.50
N GLY A 180 11.03 -17.78 25.29
CA GLY A 180 11.93 -16.90 26.04
C GLY A 180 12.73 -15.91 25.17
N LEU A 181 12.22 -15.57 23.98
CA LEU A 181 12.84 -14.64 23.02
C LEU A 181 12.55 -13.16 23.31
N ILE A 182 11.59 -12.89 24.21
CA ILE A 182 11.27 -11.55 24.72
C ILE A 182 11.26 -11.57 26.25
N THR A 183 11.66 -10.44 26.84
CA THR A 183 11.58 -10.21 28.28
C THR A 183 10.61 -9.08 28.52
N SER A 184 9.81 -9.19 29.58
CA SER A 184 8.92 -8.11 29.99
C SER A 184 9.66 -7.07 30.82
N GLU A 185 9.29 -5.82 30.61
CA GLU A 185 9.87 -4.63 31.21
C GLU A 185 8.91 -4.05 32.26
N ASP A 186 9.47 -3.46 33.31
CA ASP A 186 8.70 -2.67 34.26
C ASP A 186 8.47 -1.26 33.70
N ALA A 187 7.31 -0.69 33.99
CA ALA A 187 7.03 0.70 33.64
C ALA A 187 8.06 1.65 34.31
N PRO A 188 8.63 2.61 33.58
CA PRO A 188 9.46 3.63 34.19
C PRO A 188 8.63 4.44 35.21
N PRO A 189 9.23 4.89 36.33
CA PRO A 189 8.53 5.77 37.25
C PRO A 189 8.13 7.07 36.55
N GLN A 190 6.94 7.60 36.87
CA GLN A 190 6.49 8.90 36.38
C GLN A 190 7.33 10.04 36.95
N GLU A 191 7.22 11.22 36.34
CA GLU A 191 7.92 12.45 36.77
C GLU A 191 7.62 12.83 38.24
N ASP A 192 6.49 12.41 38.79
CA ASP A 192 6.08 12.62 40.19
C ASP A 192 6.61 11.55 41.16
N GLY A 193 7.38 10.58 40.68
CA GLY A 193 7.92 9.47 41.47
C GLY A 193 6.95 8.32 41.72
N ASN A 194 5.70 8.42 41.24
CA ASN A 194 4.74 7.31 41.32
C ASN A 194 5.05 6.27 40.23
N LYS A 195 4.94 4.98 40.57
CA LYS A 195 4.93 3.92 39.56
C LYS A 195 3.59 3.97 38.84
N ALA A 196 3.55 4.57 37.65
CA ALA A 196 2.42 4.39 36.75
C ALA A 196 2.81 3.43 35.64
N GLY A 197 2.36 2.19 35.80
CA GLY A 197 2.26 1.23 34.72
C GLY A 197 2.46 -0.20 35.17
N SER A 198 2.03 -1.13 34.33
CA SER A 198 2.15 -2.57 34.50
C SER A 198 3.37 -3.10 33.76
N ARG A 199 3.84 -4.25 34.25
CA ARG A 199 4.82 -5.05 33.54
C ARG A 199 4.26 -5.40 32.15
N HIS A 200 5.04 -5.15 31.11
CA HIS A 200 4.60 -5.28 29.72
C HIS A 200 5.70 -5.82 28.83
N PHE A 201 5.34 -6.31 27.65
CA PHE A 201 6.27 -6.62 26.57
C PHE A 201 6.28 -5.47 25.58
N LYS A 202 7.47 -5.12 25.09
CA LYS A 202 7.65 -4.21 23.97
C LYS A 202 8.04 -5.01 22.73
N ILE A 203 7.24 -4.91 21.69
CA ILE A 203 7.47 -5.59 20.41
C ILE A 203 7.65 -4.52 19.33
N ASP A 204 8.87 -4.46 18.78
CA ASP A 204 9.19 -3.61 17.64
C ASP A 204 9.01 -4.44 16.35
N LEU A 205 8.09 -4.00 15.49
CA LEU A 205 7.84 -4.55 14.17
C LEU A 205 8.24 -3.54 13.11
N LYS A 206 8.87 -4.01 12.03
CA LYS A 206 8.97 -3.24 10.79
C LYS A 206 7.81 -3.64 9.89
N ILE A 207 7.00 -2.67 9.51
CA ILE A 207 5.88 -2.89 8.58
C ILE A 207 6.31 -2.37 7.21
N ARG A 208 6.22 -3.25 6.21
CA ARG A 208 6.40 -2.91 4.80
C ARG A 208 5.07 -3.05 4.07
N ILE A 209 4.73 -2.03 3.29
CA ILE A 209 3.55 -1.99 2.43
C ILE A 209 4.04 -1.89 1.00
N GLU A 210 3.57 -2.79 0.16
CA GLU A 210 3.83 -2.78 -1.28
C GLU A 210 2.49 -2.74 -2.02
N VAL A 211 2.33 -1.78 -2.92
CA VAL A 211 1.17 -1.68 -3.80
C VAL A 211 1.58 -2.09 -5.20
N ILE A 212 1.15 -3.28 -5.61
CA ILE A 212 1.48 -3.90 -6.89
C ILE A 212 0.20 -4.16 -7.67
N GLY A 213 0.02 -3.45 -8.77
CA GLY A 213 -1.19 -3.57 -9.58
C GLY A 213 -2.41 -3.05 -8.81
N ARG A 214 -3.23 -3.98 -8.30
CA ARG A 214 -4.49 -3.71 -7.60
C ARG A 214 -4.54 -4.30 -6.18
N ASP A 215 -3.41 -4.81 -5.72
CA ASP A 215 -3.28 -5.43 -4.42
C ASP A 215 -2.31 -4.62 -3.57
N LEU A 216 -2.65 -4.48 -2.29
CA LEU A 216 -1.78 -3.96 -1.26
C LEU A 216 -1.30 -5.15 -0.44
N GLU A 217 -0.01 -5.46 -0.53
CA GLU A 217 0.67 -6.42 0.33
C GLU A 217 1.22 -5.70 1.55
N CYS A 218 0.82 -6.13 2.74
CA CYS A 218 1.39 -5.70 3.99
C CYS A 218 2.19 -6.85 4.59
N THR A 219 3.46 -6.61 4.90
CA THR A 219 4.36 -7.54 5.55
C THR A 219 4.80 -6.96 6.90
N ALA A 220 4.52 -7.68 7.98
CA ALA A 220 5.07 -7.40 9.30
C ALA A 220 6.32 -8.25 9.53
N ILE A 221 7.42 -7.58 9.91
CA ILE A 221 8.75 -8.16 10.07
C ILE A 221 9.21 -7.95 11.51
N TYR A 222 9.52 -9.03 12.23
CA TYR A 222 10.20 -8.97 13.53
C TYR A 222 11.63 -9.48 13.42
N LYS A 223 12.59 -8.67 13.84
CA LYS A 223 14.05 -8.96 13.84
C LYS A 223 14.54 -9.65 12.55
N ASP A 224 14.02 -9.23 11.40
CA ASP A 224 14.33 -9.78 10.07
C ASP A 224 14.10 -11.31 9.91
N GLN A 225 13.25 -11.92 10.76
CA GLN A 225 13.03 -13.37 10.77
C GLN A 225 11.56 -13.79 10.70
N ILE A 226 10.68 -13.09 11.42
CA ILE A 226 9.25 -13.43 11.41
C ILE A 226 8.57 -12.56 10.38
N GLU A 227 8.06 -13.19 9.33
CA GLU A 227 7.27 -12.52 8.30
C GLU A 227 5.82 -12.97 8.39
N LYS A 228 4.92 -12.04 8.69
CA LYS A 228 3.49 -12.22 8.47
C LYS A 228 3.07 -11.37 7.30
N LYS A 229 2.36 -11.97 6.34
CA LYS A 229 1.83 -11.28 5.17
C LYS A 229 0.31 -11.20 5.20
N CYS A 230 -0.22 -10.08 4.71
CA CYS A 230 -1.64 -9.85 4.49
C CYS A 230 -1.81 -9.17 3.13
N LEU A 231 -2.78 -9.63 2.33
CA LEU A 231 -3.17 -8.99 1.08
C LEU A 231 -4.51 -8.31 1.28
N ILE A 232 -4.56 -7.02 0.93
CA ILE A 232 -5.77 -6.21 0.92
C ILE A 232 -6.04 -5.85 -0.53
N ASN A 233 -7.21 -6.26 -1.03
CA ASN A 233 -7.62 -5.89 -2.38
C ASN A 233 -7.98 -4.40 -2.41
N ILE A 234 -7.36 -3.65 -3.31
CA ILE A 234 -7.57 -2.21 -3.47
C ILE A 234 -7.96 -1.85 -4.91
N ALA A 235 -8.54 -2.80 -5.65
CA ALA A 235 -8.87 -2.66 -7.06
C ALA A 235 -9.80 -1.47 -7.35
N SER A 236 -10.74 -1.18 -6.46
CA SER A 236 -11.69 -0.07 -6.59
C SER A 236 -11.03 1.31 -6.46
N ALA A 237 -9.80 1.38 -5.93
CA ALA A 237 -9.11 2.65 -5.69
C ALA A 237 -8.29 3.15 -6.89
N PHE A 238 -8.37 2.50 -8.05
CA PHE A 238 -7.67 2.90 -9.26
C PHE A 238 -8.62 3.07 -10.45
N ARG A 239 -8.28 3.98 -11.37
CA ARG A 239 -9.05 4.14 -12.61
C ARG A 239 -8.98 2.87 -13.47
N PRO A 240 -10.11 2.40 -14.03
CA PRO A 240 -10.11 1.32 -15.01
C PRO A 240 -9.25 1.64 -16.23
N GLY A 241 -8.60 0.62 -16.80
CA GLY A 241 -7.86 0.74 -18.07
C GLY A 241 -6.38 1.08 -17.96
N LEU A 242 -5.83 1.19 -16.74
CA LEU A 242 -4.40 1.46 -16.48
C LEU A 242 -3.65 0.22 -15.96
N GLU A 243 -3.85 -0.94 -16.60
CA GLU A 243 -3.01 -2.12 -16.36
C GLU A 243 -1.94 -2.29 -17.42
#